data_AF-A0A2Z3UXD5-F1
#
_entry.id   AF-A0A2Z3UXD5-F1
#
_cell.length_a   1.000
_cell.length_b   1.000
_cell.length_c   1.000
_cell.angle_alpha   90.00
_cell.angle_beta   90.00
_cell.angle_gamma   90.00
#
_symmetry.space_group_name_H-M   'P 1'
#
loop_
_entity.id
_entity.type
_entity.pdbx_description
1 polymer ?
#
loop_
_entity_poly.entity_id
_entity_poly.type
_entity_poly.pdbx_seq_one_letter_code
_entity_poly.pdbx_strand_id
1 'polypeptide(L)'
;MAGEPNALSAGEIDQWMALHADDPYIGHLLATGDPLPYRTSDFMTFDRFRQTPIYREVFAQYGMRHLLMMTPRITDEDMVIIGLTRRLHDFSDRETRALHPIRDLIATALDYQAQISAIQAKISASLPAASLRRLTLTERENQVLALIATGHTNDQAARQLGISSRTIRKHLEGVFGKANVHSRAAAVAWWIRQPPGRTQAPTGHASRRLASGEDRTGF
;
A
#
# COMPACT_ATOMS: atom_id res chain seq x y z
N MET A 1 3.17 -28.55 2.40
CA MET A 1 3.91 -27.72 3.36
C MET A 1 3.28 -26.34 3.35
N ALA A 2 2.44 -26.04 4.36
CA ALA A 2 1.85 -24.71 4.51
C ALA A 2 2.95 -23.78 5.03
N GLY A 3 3.25 -22.71 4.30
CA GLY A 3 4.23 -21.71 4.73
C GLY A 3 3.78 -21.09 6.04
N GLU A 4 4.69 -20.99 7.01
CA GLU A 4 4.43 -20.20 8.21
C GLU A 4 4.08 -18.76 7.78
N PRO A 5 3.00 -18.16 8.31
CA PRO A 5 2.67 -16.79 7.98
C PRO A 5 3.78 -15.87 8.50
N ASN A 6 4.52 -15.25 7.58
CA ASN A 6 5.56 -14.24 7.85
C ASN A 6 4.99 -12.89 8.32
N ALA A 7 3.69 -12.79 8.61
CA ALA A 7 3.01 -11.57 9.00
C ALA A 7 1.78 -11.87 9.87
N LEU A 8 1.46 -10.97 10.80
CA LEU A 8 0.20 -10.98 11.54
C LEU A 8 -0.97 -10.85 10.55
N SER A 9 -2.03 -11.65 10.75
CA SER A 9 -3.29 -11.49 10.04
C SER A 9 -4.01 -10.20 10.46
N ALA A 10 -4.99 -9.76 9.67
CA ALA A 10 -5.77 -8.56 9.98
C ALA A 10 -6.44 -8.62 11.37
N GLY A 11 -6.99 -9.77 11.76
CA GLY A 11 -7.60 -9.95 13.08
C GLY A 11 -6.59 -9.90 14.23
N GLU A 12 -5.36 -10.36 13.99
CA GLU A 12 -4.27 -10.26 14.99
C GLU A 12 -3.72 -8.84 15.10
N ILE A 13 -3.72 -8.08 14.00
CA ILE A 13 -3.40 -6.65 14.03
C ILE A 13 -4.44 -5.91 14.86
N ASP A 14 -5.73 -6.18 14.65
CA ASP A 14 -6.82 -5.57 15.43
C ASP A 14 -6.70 -5.93 16.93
N GLN A 15 -6.38 -7.19 17.24
CA GLN A 15 -6.18 -7.63 18.62
C GLN A 15 -4.93 -7.00 19.26
N TRP A 16 -3.82 -6.89 18.52
CA TRP A 16 -2.63 -6.18 18.97
C TRP A 16 -2.93 -4.70 19.22
N MET A 17 -3.69 -4.05 18.34
CA MET A 17 -4.17 -2.68 18.55
C MET A 17 -5.11 -2.55 19.75
N ALA A 18 -5.90 -3.56 20.10
CA ALA A 18 -6.74 -3.54 21.31
C ALA A 18 -5.93 -3.70 22.60
N LEU A 19 -4.83 -4.47 22.54
CA LEU A 19 -3.97 -4.80 23.69
C LEU A 19 -2.69 -3.94 23.75
N HIS A 20 -2.58 -2.91 22.92
CA HIS A 20 -1.37 -2.11 22.77
C HIS A 20 -0.89 -1.47 24.09
N ALA A 21 -1.78 -1.26 25.06
CA ALA A 21 -1.44 -0.75 26.38
C ALA A 21 -0.54 -1.70 27.19
N ASP A 22 -0.58 -3.01 26.91
CA ASP A 22 0.27 -4.02 27.52
C ASP A 22 1.61 -4.21 26.77
N ASP A 23 1.75 -3.62 25.58
CA ASP A 23 2.99 -3.62 24.82
C ASP A 23 3.95 -2.59 25.43
N PRO A 24 5.11 -3.02 25.97
CA PRO A 24 5.99 -2.11 26.69
C PRO A 24 6.61 -1.05 25.80
N TYR A 25 6.82 -1.35 24.51
CA TYR A 25 7.32 -0.36 23.57
C TYR A 25 6.24 0.68 23.29
N ILE A 26 5.00 0.26 23.01
CA ILE A 26 3.90 1.19 22.74
C ILE A 26 3.58 2.02 23.97
N GLY A 27 3.57 1.42 25.16
CA GLY A 27 3.39 2.15 26.42
C GLY A 27 4.46 3.23 26.62
N HIS A 28 5.74 2.92 26.37
CA HIS A 28 6.82 3.90 26.41
C HIS A 28 6.65 5.00 25.36
N LEU A 29 6.30 4.62 24.13
CA LEU A 29 6.11 5.55 23.03
C LEU A 29 4.97 6.53 23.32
N LEU A 30 3.83 6.06 23.81
CA LEU A 30 2.69 6.91 24.16
C LEU A 30 2.99 7.83 25.36
N ALA A 31 3.79 7.34 26.32
CA ALA A 31 4.15 8.11 27.51
C ALA A 31 5.20 9.20 27.23
N THR A 32 6.11 8.97 26.30
CA THR A 32 7.30 9.84 26.09
C THR A 32 7.36 10.50 24.72
N GLY A 33 6.66 9.95 23.74
CA GLY A 33 6.80 10.29 22.32
C GLY A 33 8.09 9.79 21.69
N ASP A 34 8.93 9.01 22.39
CA ASP A 34 10.22 8.53 21.88
C ASP A 34 10.05 7.38 20.87
N PRO A 35 10.35 7.61 19.58
CA PRO A 35 10.12 6.65 18.51
C PRO A 35 11.32 5.72 18.25
N LEU A 36 12.38 5.82 19.05
CA LEU A 36 13.63 5.11 18.81
C LEU A 36 13.48 3.58 18.89
N PRO A 37 14.46 2.83 18.34
CA PRO A 37 14.47 1.39 18.46
C PRO A 37 14.72 0.95 19.91
N TYR A 38 13.78 0.19 20.47
CA TYR A 38 13.90 -0.41 21.80
C TYR A 38 13.58 -1.90 21.78
N ARG A 39 14.28 -2.66 22.62
CA ARG A 39 13.98 -4.06 22.89
C ARG A 39 12.90 -4.14 23.95
N THR A 40 12.09 -5.19 23.91
CA THR A 40 11.20 -5.52 25.04
C THR A 40 11.98 -5.67 26.35
N SER A 41 13.20 -6.20 26.28
CA SER A 41 14.10 -6.39 27.43
C SER A 41 14.66 -5.10 28.03
N ASP A 42 14.60 -3.97 27.30
CA ASP A 42 14.93 -2.66 27.86
C ASP A 42 13.88 -2.21 28.90
N PHE A 43 12.67 -2.76 28.82
CA PHE A 43 11.55 -2.43 29.72
C PHE A 43 11.27 -3.52 30.75
N MET A 44 11.35 -4.79 30.36
CA MET A 44 11.04 -5.91 31.26
C MET A 44 11.66 -7.24 30.81
N THR A 45 11.87 -8.15 31.77
CA THR A 45 12.35 -9.50 31.47
C THR A 45 11.33 -10.30 30.65
N PHE A 46 11.80 -11.29 29.88
CA PHE A 46 10.92 -12.18 29.13
C PHE A 46 9.94 -12.94 30.04
N ASP A 47 10.35 -13.30 31.26
CA ASP A 47 9.47 -13.97 32.22
C ASP A 47 8.26 -13.12 32.62
N ARG A 48 8.43 -11.80 32.67
CA ARG A 48 7.34 -10.86 32.89
C ARG A 48 6.55 -10.61 31.61
N PHE A 49 7.24 -10.41 30.49
CA PHE A 49 6.59 -10.17 29.19
C PHE A 49 5.67 -11.33 28.79
N ARG A 50 6.10 -12.58 28.98
CA ARG A 50 5.29 -13.77 28.63
C ARG A 50 3.99 -13.91 29.42
N GLN A 51 3.84 -13.18 30.53
CA GLN A 51 2.64 -13.17 31.36
C GLN A 51 1.63 -12.10 30.93
N THR A 52 2.03 -11.16 30.06
CA THR A 52 1.16 -10.11 29.56
C THR A 52 0.05 -10.68 28.66
N PRO A 53 -1.15 -10.06 28.62
CA PRO A 53 -2.19 -10.41 27.66
C PRO A 53 -1.68 -10.32 26.22
N ILE A 54 -0.97 -9.24 25.86
CA ILE A 54 -0.46 -9.06 24.51
C ILE A 54 0.46 -10.21 24.06
N TYR A 55 1.33 -10.71 24.94
CA TYR A 55 2.16 -11.85 24.59
C TYR A 55 1.32 -13.11 24.42
N ARG A 56 0.48 -13.45 25.40
CA ARG A 56 -0.26 -14.72 25.42
C ARG A 56 -1.23 -14.85 24.25
N GLU A 57 -1.84 -13.74 23.86
CA GLU A 57 -2.89 -13.72 22.84
C GLU A 57 -2.34 -13.48 21.43
N VAL A 58 -1.28 -12.68 21.28
CA VAL A 58 -0.74 -12.34 19.95
C VAL A 58 0.57 -13.06 19.67
N PHE A 59 1.58 -12.89 20.54
CA PHE A 59 2.96 -13.30 20.22
C PHE A 59 3.30 -14.77 20.54
N ALA A 60 2.58 -15.41 21.46
CA ALA A 60 2.92 -16.73 22.00
C ALA A 60 2.90 -17.83 20.92
N GLN A 61 1.94 -17.77 20.00
CA GLN A 61 1.79 -18.73 18.90
C GLN A 61 3.00 -18.73 17.94
N TYR A 62 3.74 -17.62 17.86
CA TYR A 62 4.91 -17.48 16.99
C TYR A 62 6.22 -17.95 17.67
N GLY A 63 6.16 -18.29 18.96
CA GLY A 63 7.32 -18.63 19.78
C GLY A 63 8.36 -17.51 19.83
N MET A 64 7.93 -16.26 19.62
CA MET A 64 8.80 -15.09 19.64
C MET A 64 9.25 -14.84 21.07
N ARG A 65 10.56 -14.70 21.29
CA ARG A 65 11.09 -14.46 22.65
C ARG A 65 11.70 -13.08 22.80
N HIS A 66 12.28 -12.58 21.72
CA HIS A 66 12.98 -11.30 21.69
C HIS A 66 12.32 -10.44 20.62
N LEU A 67 11.79 -9.30 21.05
CA LEU A 67 11.18 -8.28 20.21
C LEU A 67 11.99 -7.00 20.31
N LEU A 68 12.19 -6.35 19.17
CA LEU A 68 12.67 -4.98 19.07
C LEU A 68 11.72 -4.22 18.17
N MET A 69 11.28 -3.05 18.62
CA MET A 69 10.32 -2.23 17.90
C MET A 69 10.85 -0.81 17.73
N MET A 70 10.48 -0.18 16.62
CA MET A 70 10.77 1.22 16.32
C MET A 70 9.64 1.84 15.52
N THR A 71 9.49 3.16 15.59
CA THR A 71 8.38 3.86 14.92
C THR A 71 8.93 4.98 14.04
N PRO A 72 9.22 4.73 12.76
CA PRO A 72 9.72 5.78 11.87
C PRO A 72 8.73 6.93 11.66
N ARG A 73 7.41 6.71 11.80
CA ARG A 73 6.41 7.75 11.56
C ARG A 73 5.23 7.66 12.51
N ILE A 74 4.85 8.81 13.07
CA ILE A 74 3.65 9.00 13.90
C ILE A 74 3.08 10.36 13.53
N THR A 75 1.88 10.37 12.97
CA THR A 75 1.07 11.57 12.73
C THR A 75 -0.35 11.28 13.22
N ASP A 76 -1.22 12.28 13.17
CA ASP A 76 -2.65 12.09 13.49
C ASP A 76 -3.36 11.17 12.48
N GLU A 77 -2.78 10.99 11.29
CA GLU A 77 -3.38 10.20 10.20
C GLU A 77 -2.74 8.81 10.07
N ASP A 78 -1.42 8.71 10.29
CA ASP A 78 -0.64 7.50 10.02
C ASP A 78 0.35 7.20 11.15
N MET A 79 0.39 5.93 11.55
CA MET A 79 1.42 5.39 12.42
C MET A 79 2.09 4.19 11.73
N VAL A 80 3.41 4.23 11.62
CA VAL A 80 4.21 3.15 11.01
C VAL A 80 5.14 2.57 12.05
N ILE A 81 4.94 1.29 12.36
CA ILE A 81 5.70 0.55 13.37
C ILE A 81 6.42 -0.59 12.68
N ILE A 82 7.70 -0.76 13.03
CA ILE A 82 8.53 -1.85 12.53
C ILE A 82 8.97 -2.68 13.72
N GLY A 83 8.55 -3.95 13.72
CA GLY A 83 8.98 -4.95 14.69
C GLY A 83 9.96 -5.95 14.08
N LEU A 84 11.04 -6.24 14.80
CA LEU A 84 11.97 -7.32 14.53
C LEU A 84 11.83 -8.37 15.63
N THR A 85 11.85 -9.65 15.25
CA THR A 85 11.59 -10.75 16.18
C THR A 85 12.64 -11.83 16.06
N ARG A 86 13.03 -12.43 17.20
CA ARG A 86 14.01 -13.53 17.29
C ARG A 86 13.62 -14.53 18.39
N ARG A 87 14.14 -15.76 18.28
CA ARG A 87 13.85 -16.85 19.23
C ARG A 87 14.99 -17.15 20.22
N LEU A 88 16.24 -17.11 19.77
CA LEU A 88 17.37 -17.71 20.50
C LEU A 88 18.10 -16.77 21.46
N HIS A 89 18.40 -15.56 21.01
CA HIS A 89 19.12 -14.55 21.79
C HIS A 89 18.55 -13.18 21.54
N ASP A 90 18.80 -12.30 22.48
CA ASP A 90 18.33 -10.92 22.44
C ASP A 90 19.11 -10.06 21.45
N PHE A 91 18.56 -8.91 21.08
CA PHE A 91 19.27 -7.94 20.25
C PHE A 91 20.38 -7.27 21.05
N SER A 92 21.55 -7.14 20.43
CA SER A 92 22.69 -6.46 21.03
C SER A 92 22.54 -4.93 20.94
N ASP A 93 23.20 -4.19 21.82
CA ASP A 93 23.20 -2.72 21.77
C ASP A 93 23.77 -2.19 20.44
N ARG A 94 24.69 -2.96 19.83
CA ARG A 94 25.24 -2.63 18.51
C ARG A 94 24.16 -2.67 17.44
N GLU A 95 23.27 -3.67 17.47
CA GLU A 95 22.17 -3.80 16.52
C GLU A 95 21.13 -2.70 16.75
N THR A 96 20.73 -2.45 18.00
CA THR A 96 19.79 -1.37 18.34
C THR A 96 20.31 -0.01 17.86
N ARG A 97 21.60 0.31 18.09
CA ARG A 97 22.22 1.54 17.58
C ARG A 97 22.27 1.61 16.05
N ALA A 98 22.54 0.49 15.38
CA ALA A 98 22.58 0.45 13.92
C ALA A 98 21.20 0.71 13.27
N LEU A 99 20.11 0.47 14.00
CA LEU A 99 18.74 0.74 13.53
C LEU A 99 18.34 2.20 13.62
N HIS A 100 19.02 3.04 14.41
CA HIS A 100 18.73 4.47 14.50
C HIS A 100 18.79 5.18 13.12
N PRO A 101 19.91 5.11 12.37
CA PRO A 101 19.97 5.77 11.05
C PRO A 101 19.02 5.13 10.04
N ILE A 102 18.68 3.85 10.18
CA ILE A 102 17.70 3.18 9.30
C ILE A 102 16.30 3.73 9.57
N ARG A 103 15.92 3.88 10.85
CA ARG A 103 14.67 4.50 11.27
C ARG A 103 14.54 5.92 10.71
N ASP A 104 15.59 6.72 10.83
CA ASP A 104 15.59 8.11 10.34
C ASP A 104 15.53 8.19 8.81
N LEU A 105 16.18 7.27 8.11
CA LEU A 105 16.08 7.16 6.66
C LEU A 105 14.65 6.82 6.21
N ILE A 106 14.00 5.87 6.89
CA ILE A 106 12.62 5.49 6.60
C ILE A 106 11.67 6.65 6.91
N ALA A 107 11.86 7.32 8.05
CA ALA A 107 11.09 8.51 8.43
C ALA A 107 11.16 9.58 7.33
N THR A 108 12.38 9.92 6.91
CA THR A 108 12.63 10.89 5.84
C THR A 108 11.96 10.50 4.53
N ALA A 109 12.04 9.22 4.15
CA ALA A 109 11.41 8.71 2.93
C ALA A 109 9.88 8.80 2.98
N LEU A 110 9.27 8.45 4.11
CA LEU A 110 7.83 8.55 4.32
C LEU A 110 7.34 10.00 4.32
N ASP A 111 8.10 10.91 4.93
CA ASP A 111 7.79 12.34 4.94
C ASP A 111 7.88 12.93 3.54
N TYR A 112 8.93 12.58 2.79
CA TYR A 112 9.07 13.00 1.39
C TYR A 112 7.92 12.47 0.52
N GLN A 113 7.51 11.21 0.73
CA GLN A 113 6.37 10.63 0.04
C GLN A 113 5.08 11.39 0.36
N ALA A 114 4.82 11.69 1.63
CA ALA A 114 3.63 12.44 2.04
C ALA A 114 3.62 13.86 1.44
N GLN A 115 4.76 14.54 1.39
CA GLN A 115 4.89 15.85 0.76
C GLN A 115 4.60 15.79 -0.75
N ILE A 116 5.15 14.80 -1.47
CA ILE A 116 4.84 14.59 -2.88
C ILE A 116 3.34 14.38 -3.08
N SER A 117 2.72 13.51 -2.27
CA SER A 117 1.29 13.24 -2.36
C SER A 117 0.45 14.49 -2.11
N ALA A 118 0.81 15.32 -1.12
CA ALA A 118 0.13 16.58 -0.84
C ALA A 118 0.26 17.59 -2.00
N ILE A 119 1.44 17.69 -2.61
CA ILE A 119 1.67 18.54 -3.80
C ILE A 119 0.83 18.04 -4.98
N GLN A 120 0.83 16.74 -5.24
CA GLN A 120 0.03 16.13 -6.30
C GLN A 120 -1.49 16.34 -6.09
N ALA A 121 -1.96 16.25 -4.84
CA ALA A 121 -3.35 16.53 -4.50
C ALA A 121 -3.73 18.00 -4.79
N LYS A 122 -2.88 18.95 -4.39
CA LYS A 122 -3.07 20.39 -4.68
C LYS A 122 -3.10 20.68 -6.18
N ILE A 123 -2.14 20.12 -6.93
CA ILE A 123 -2.11 20.25 -8.40
C ILE A 123 -3.39 19.66 -8.99
N SER A 124 -3.78 18.45 -8.61
CA SER A 124 -4.98 17.79 -9.12
C SER A 124 -6.25 18.58 -8.86
N ALA A 125 -6.37 19.19 -7.67
CA ALA A 125 -7.51 20.05 -7.31
C ALA A 125 -7.57 21.34 -8.15
N SER A 126 -6.43 21.83 -8.62
CA SER A 126 -6.34 23.04 -9.46
C SER A 126 -6.52 22.80 -10.96
N LEU A 127 -6.47 21.53 -11.42
CA LEU A 127 -6.52 21.20 -12.84
C LEU A 127 -7.95 21.24 -13.41
N PRO A 128 -8.15 21.80 -14.62
CA PRO A 128 -9.42 21.71 -15.32
C PRO A 128 -9.84 20.26 -15.57
N ALA A 129 -11.15 19.97 -15.54
CA ALA A 129 -11.70 18.62 -15.74
C ALA A 129 -11.22 17.93 -17.03
N ALA A 130 -10.96 18.68 -18.10
CA ALA A 130 -10.41 18.16 -19.34
C ALA A 130 -8.97 17.62 -19.19
N SER A 131 -8.15 18.24 -18.34
CA SER A 131 -6.81 17.76 -18.01
C SER A 131 -6.85 16.50 -17.16
N LEU A 132 -7.77 16.44 -16.19
CA LEU A 132 -7.98 15.23 -15.37
C LEU A 132 -8.42 14.03 -16.23
N ARG A 133 -9.29 14.23 -17.23
CA ARG A 133 -9.71 13.18 -18.17
C ARG A 133 -8.53 12.57 -18.95
N ARG A 134 -7.54 13.39 -19.35
CA ARG A 134 -6.34 12.88 -20.04
C ARG A 134 -5.45 12.02 -19.14
N LEU A 135 -5.46 12.29 -17.83
CA LEU A 135 -4.71 11.54 -16.82
C LEU A 135 -5.50 10.34 -16.26
N THR A 136 -6.77 10.19 -16.65
CA THR A 136 -7.61 9.08 -16.19
C THR A 136 -7.35 7.83 -17.03
N LEU A 137 -7.26 6.68 -16.35
CA LEU A 137 -7.19 5.39 -17.04
C LEU A 137 -8.49 5.11 -17.79
N THR A 138 -8.35 4.56 -18.99
CA THR A 138 -9.45 3.97 -19.73
C THR A 138 -9.83 2.62 -19.13
N GLU A 139 -11.03 2.16 -19.43
CA GLU A 139 -11.52 0.86 -19.00
C GLU A 139 -10.57 -0.29 -19.39
N ARG A 140 -10.03 -0.25 -20.62
CA ARG A 140 -9.07 -1.27 -21.08
C ARG A 140 -7.74 -1.19 -20.32
N GLU A 141 -7.25 0.00 -20.00
CA GLU A 141 -6.04 0.14 -19.18
C GLU A 141 -6.24 -0.39 -17.75
N ASN A 142 -7.42 -0.17 -17.15
CA ASN A 142 -7.79 -0.77 -15.86
C ASN A 142 -7.83 -2.30 -15.91
N GLN A 143 -8.48 -2.87 -16.92
CA GLN A 143 -8.54 -4.32 -17.11
C GLN A 143 -7.15 -4.94 -17.27
N VAL A 144 -6.27 -4.29 -18.05
CA VAL A 144 -4.88 -4.72 -18.19
C VAL A 144 -4.17 -4.68 -16.84
N LEU A 145 -4.25 -3.57 -16.09
CA LEU A 145 -3.59 -3.46 -14.79
C LEU A 145 -4.10 -4.47 -13.77
N ALA A 146 -5.40 -4.80 -13.76
CA ALA A 146 -5.96 -5.82 -12.89
C ALA A 146 -5.33 -7.21 -13.13
N LEU A 147 -5.14 -7.59 -14.39
CA LEU A 147 -4.49 -8.85 -14.75
C LEU A 147 -2.99 -8.84 -14.41
N ILE A 148 -2.32 -7.72 -14.65
CA ILE A 148 -0.90 -7.57 -14.32
C ILE A 148 -0.67 -7.57 -12.80
N ALA A 149 -1.58 -6.98 -12.02
CA ALA A 149 -1.53 -6.96 -10.55
C ALA A 149 -1.70 -8.35 -9.93
N THR A 150 -2.44 -9.24 -10.61
CA THR A 150 -2.62 -10.64 -10.21
C THR A 150 -1.50 -11.57 -10.73
N GLY A 151 -0.43 -11.01 -11.31
CA GLY A 151 0.76 -11.77 -11.71
C GLY A 151 0.76 -12.29 -13.15
N HIS A 152 -0.25 -11.96 -13.96
CA HIS A 152 -0.28 -12.41 -15.35
C HIS A 152 0.87 -11.80 -16.18
N THR A 153 1.38 -12.57 -17.13
CA THR A 153 2.26 -12.07 -18.19
C THR A 153 1.43 -11.37 -19.27
N ASN A 154 2.10 -10.58 -20.13
CA ASN A 154 1.41 -9.92 -21.25
C ASN A 154 0.69 -10.93 -22.16
N ASP A 155 1.24 -12.13 -22.36
CA ASP A 155 0.63 -13.16 -23.20
C ASP A 155 -0.59 -13.81 -22.54
N GLN A 156 -0.54 -14.00 -21.22
CA GLN A 156 -1.69 -14.49 -20.46
C GLN A 156 -2.82 -13.44 -20.45
N ALA A 157 -2.49 -12.18 -20.17
CA ALA A 157 -3.44 -11.08 -20.19
C ALA A 157 -4.04 -10.85 -21.59
N ALA A 158 -3.22 -10.97 -22.64
CA ALA A 158 -3.64 -10.90 -24.03
C ALA A 158 -4.70 -11.97 -24.38
N ARG A 159 -4.43 -13.23 -24.00
CA ARG A 159 -5.38 -14.33 -24.19
C ARG A 159 -6.70 -14.09 -23.47
N GLN A 160 -6.65 -13.61 -22.23
CA GLN A 160 -7.86 -13.38 -21.43
C GLN A 160 -8.70 -12.20 -21.94
N LEU A 161 -8.07 -11.16 -22.50
CA LEU A 161 -8.75 -9.97 -23.02
C LEU A 161 -9.09 -10.07 -24.52
N GLY A 162 -8.71 -11.17 -25.20
CA GLY A 162 -8.96 -11.38 -26.62
C GLY A 162 -8.18 -10.42 -27.53
N ILE A 163 -6.99 -9.98 -27.12
CA ILE A 163 -6.14 -9.03 -27.87
C ILE A 163 -4.70 -9.55 -27.99
N SER A 164 -3.86 -8.85 -28.77
CA SER A 164 -2.45 -9.24 -28.90
C SER A 164 -1.59 -8.76 -27.72
N SER A 165 -0.50 -9.46 -27.42
CA SER A 165 0.50 -9.03 -26.43
C SER A 165 1.17 -7.70 -26.80
N ARG A 166 1.20 -7.35 -28.09
CA ARG A 166 1.63 -6.01 -28.55
C ARG A 166 0.64 -4.94 -28.13
N THR A 167 -0.67 -5.23 -28.22
CA THR A 167 -1.74 -4.33 -27.77
C THR A 167 -1.69 -4.13 -26.25
N ILE A 168 -1.40 -5.20 -25.48
CA ILE A 168 -1.17 -5.09 -24.03
C ILE A 168 -0.02 -4.13 -23.72
N ARG A 169 1.14 -4.25 -24.41
CA ARG A 169 2.27 -3.32 -24.23
C ARG A 169 1.86 -1.88 -24.51
N LYS A 170 1.09 -1.65 -25.58
CA LYS A 170 0.58 -0.31 -25.90
C LYS A 170 -0.34 0.27 -24.81
N HIS A 171 -1.21 -0.55 -24.22
CA HIS A 171 -2.00 -0.12 -23.06
C HIS A 171 -1.12 0.22 -21.86
N LEU A 172 -0.09 -0.60 -21.58
CA LEU A 172 0.86 -0.32 -20.51
C LEU A 172 1.68 0.95 -20.74
N GLU A 173 2.10 1.23 -21.97
CA GLU A 173 2.77 2.50 -22.34
C GLU A 173 1.86 3.72 -22.07
N GLY A 174 0.56 3.60 -22.42
CA GLY A 174 -0.44 4.61 -22.08
C GLY A 174 -0.58 4.83 -20.57
N VAL A 175 -0.61 3.73 -19.80
CA VAL A 175 -0.60 3.79 -18.33
C VAL A 175 0.65 4.47 -17.82
N PHE A 176 1.83 4.10 -18.31
CA PHE A 176 3.11 4.65 -17.86
C PHE A 176 3.17 6.17 -18.06
N GLY A 177 2.67 6.66 -19.20
CA GLY A 177 2.54 8.09 -19.46
C GLY A 177 1.57 8.79 -18.50
N LYS A 178 0.40 8.20 -18.26
CA LYS A 178 -0.62 8.78 -17.36
C LYS A 178 -0.22 8.75 -15.88
N ALA A 179 0.48 7.70 -15.47
CA ALA A 179 0.96 7.49 -14.11
C ALA A 179 2.33 8.16 -13.85
N ASN A 180 3.01 8.60 -14.90
CA ASN A 180 4.39 9.10 -14.86
C ASN A 180 5.35 8.14 -14.14
N VAL A 181 5.32 6.86 -14.55
CA VAL A 181 6.16 5.79 -14.00
C VAL A 181 6.90 5.06 -15.10
N HIS A 182 8.00 4.39 -14.74
CA HIS A 182 8.88 3.71 -15.70
C HIS A 182 8.91 2.19 -15.56
N SER A 183 8.08 1.61 -14.70
CA SER A 183 8.06 0.17 -14.49
C SER A 183 6.64 -0.37 -14.29
N ARG A 184 6.45 -1.64 -14.66
CA ARG A 184 5.18 -2.35 -14.43
C ARG A 184 4.81 -2.40 -12.95
N ALA A 185 5.79 -2.59 -12.07
CA ALA A 185 5.56 -2.67 -10.64
C ALA A 185 5.13 -1.31 -10.07
N ALA A 186 5.79 -0.23 -10.51
CA ALA A 186 5.41 1.13 -10.14
C ALA A 186 4.01 1.49 -10.66
N ALA A 187 3.64 1.05 -11.87
CA ALA A 187 2.30 1.25 -12.43
C ALA A 187 1.21 0.52 -11.63
N VAL A 188 1.45 -0.74 -11.25
CA VAL A 188 0.54 -1.50 -10.39
C VAL A 188 0.40 -0.84 -9.02
N ALA A 189 1.52 -0.45 -8.39
CA ALA A 189 1.50 0.22 -7.10
C ALA A 189 0.76 1.57 -7.16
N TRP A 190 0.91 2.33 -8.24
CA TRP A 190 0.16 3.57 -8.48
C TRP A 190 -1.33 3.32 -8.68
N TRP A 191 -1.71 2.23 -9.36
CA TRP A 191 -3.10 1.86 -9.59
C TRP A 191 -3.82 1.43 -8.30
N ILE A 192 -3.17 0.60 -7.47
CA ILE A 192 -3.73 0.13 -6.19
C ILE A 192 -3.98 1.28 -5.21
N ARG A 193 -3.14 2.33 -5.25
CA ARG A 193 -3.29 3.52 -4.39
C ARG A 193 -4.43 4.46 -4.81
N GLN A 194 -5.07 4.24 -5.95
CA GLN A 194 -6.20 5.06 -6.34
C GLN A 194 -7.49 4.56 -5.68
N PRO A 195 -8.33 5.45 -5.13
CA PRO A 195 -9.63 5.05 -4.61
C PRO A 195 -10.50 4.46 -5.74
N PRO A 196 -11.21 3.35 -5.50
CA PRO A 196 -12.13 2.78 -6.48
C PRO A 196 -13.26 3.79 -6.74
N GLY A 197 -13.25 4.41 -7.92
CA GLY A 197 -14.23 5.45 -8.27
C GLY A 197 -13.87 6.40 -9.41
N ARG A 198 -12.61 6.40 -9.89
CA ARG A 198 -12.22 7.17 -11.09
C ARG A 198 -12.45 6.43 -12.42
N THR A 199 -13.19 5.33 -12.41
CA THR A 199 -13.63 4.64 -13.63
C THR A 199 -14.74 5.46 -14.27
N GLN A 200 -14.50 6.00 -15.47
CA GLN A 200 -15.53 6.72 -16.22
C GLN A 200 -16.80 5.87 -16.33
N ALA A 201 -17.94 6.44 -15.91
CA ALA A 201 -19.24 5.99 -16.39
C ALA A 201 -19.22 6.03 -17.93
N PRO A 202 -19.81 5.03 -18.62
CA PRO A 202 -19.68 4.89 -20.06
C PRO A 202 -20.31 6.10 -20.75
N THR A 203 -19.48 6.98 -21.31
CA THR A 203 -19.94 7.95 -22.31
C THR A 203 -20.23 7.16 -23.58
N GLY A 204 -21.50 6.77 -23.75
CA GLY A 204 -22.00 6.14 -24.95
C GLY A 204 -21.71 7.01 -26.17
N HIS A 205 -20.73 6.60 -26.97
CA HIS A 205 -20.72 6.89 -28.40
C HIS A 205 -21.63 5.86 -29.07
N ALA A 206 -22.94 6.12 -29.04
CA ALA A 206 -23.86 5.51 -29.98
C ALA A 206 -23.78 6.31 -31.29
N SER A 207 -23.24 5.62 -32.30
CA SER A 207 -22.99 6.09 -33.65
C SER A 207 -24.18 6.80 -34.30
N ARG A 208 -23.90 7.99 -34.80
CA ARG A 208 -24.68 8.65 -35.86
C ARG A 208 -24.44 7.89 -37.18
N ARG A 209 -25.47 7.23 -37.71
CA ARG A 209 -25.73 7.06 -39.16
C ARG A 209 -27.11 6.42 -39.41
N LEU A 210 -27.67 6.74 -40.58
CA LEU A 210 -29.06 6.59 -41.09
C LEU A 210 -29.99 7.72 -40.65
N ALA A 211 -30.57 8.55 -41.53
CA ALA A 211 -30.39 8.80 -42.95
C ALA A 211 -30.96 10.21 -43.25
N SER A 212 -30.31 10.94 -44.15
CA SER A 212 -30.91 12.09 -44.85
C SER A 212 -31.69 11.57 -46.04
N GLY A 213 -32.87 12.13 -46.31
CA GLY A 213 -33.64 11.86 -47.53
C GLY A 213 -35.09 12.29 -47.38
N GLU A 214 -35.36 13.52 -47.81
CA GLU A 214 -36.68 14.10 -48.06
C GLU A 214 -37.60 13.14 -48.84
N ASP A 215 -38.92 13.18 -48.62
CA ASP A 215 -39.81 13.87 -49.57
C ASP A 215 -41.26 13.98 -49.05
N ARG A 216 -41.94 14.95 -49.65
CA ARG A 216 -43.29 15.45 -49.42
C ARG A 216 -44.40 14.48 -49.87
N THR A 217 -45.63 14.94 -49.60
CA THR A 217 -46.97 14.48 -50.06
C THR A 217 -47.60 13.45 -49.12
N GLY A 218 -48.87 13.52 -48.74
CA GLY A 218 -50.02 14.33 -49.12
C GLY A 218 -51.27 13.53 -48.73
N PHE A 219 -52.28 14.24 -48.21
CA PHE A 219 -53.59 13.77 -47.72
C PHE A 219 -53.66 13.06 -46.36
#